data_AF-A0A1D6F0V9-F1
#
_entry.id   AF-A0A1D6F0V9-F1
#
_cell.length_a   1.000
_cell.length_b   1.000
_cell.length_c   1.000
_cell.angle_alpha   90.00
_cell.angle_beta   90.00
_cell.angle_gamma   90.00
#
_symmetry.space_group_name_H-M   'P 1'
#
loop_
_entity.id
_entity.type
_entity.pdbx_description
1 polymer ?
#
loop_
_entity_poly.entity_id
_entity_poly.type
_entity_poly.pdbx_seq_one_letter_code
_entity_poly.pdbx_strand_id
1 'polypeptide(L)'
;MGTPSPEAISRIRNEKARRYLSNMRRKKPIPFTQKFPNADPLALGLLERMLAFEPKDRPSAEEALAHPYFKNIANVDREPSAQAVTKLEFEFERRRVTKDDIRELIYREILEYHPKMLKEFIEGTESSGFMYPRCVPMLLFSLFNIF
;
A
#
# COMPACT_ATOMS: atom_id res chain seq x y z
N MET A 1 10.97 -19.59 5.90
CA MET A 1 9.89 -20.25 5.12
C MET A 1 10.43 -21.45 4.35
N GLY A 2 9.75 -22.59 4.45
CA GLY A 2 10.03 -23.80 3.67
C GLY A 2 9.13 -23.92 2.45
N THR A 3 9.06 -25.12 1.86
CA THR A 3 8.10 -25.43 0.81
C THR A 3 6.67 -25.41 1.38
N PRO A 4 5.72 -24.71 0.73
CA PRO A 4 4.33 -24.66 1.18
C PRO A 4 3.66 -26.04 1.19
N SER A 5 2.57 -26.18 1.95
CA SER A 5 1.80 -27.43 1.99
C SER A 5 1.10 -27.68 0.63
N PRO A 6 0.78 -28.93 0.29
CA PRO A 6 -0.01 -29.24 -0.92
C PRO A 6 -1.36 -28.52 -0.96
N GLU A 7 -2.00 -28.31 0.20
CA GLU A 7 -3.25 -27.56 0.33
C GLU A 7 -3.08 -26.06 0.07
N ALA A 8 -1.98 -25.46 0.51
CA ALA A 8 -1.66 -24.06 0.19
C ALA A 8 -1.42 -23.91 -1.32
N ILE A 9 -0.66 -24.84 -1.91
CA ILE A 9 -0.38 -24.85 -3.35
C ILE A 9 -1.67 -25.02 -4.17
N SER A 10 -2.63 -25.84 -3.73
CA SER A 10 -3.87 -26.07 -4.46
C SER A 10 -4.80 -24.85 -4.51
N ARG A 11 -4.68 -23.93 -3.55
CA ARG A 11 -5.44 -22.66 -3.52
C ARG A 11 -4.91 -21.61 -4.52
N ILE A 12 -3.72 -21.81 -5.08
CA ILE A 12 -3.11 -20.88 -6.04
C ILE A 12 -3.87 -20.94 -7.37
N ARG A 13 -4.49 -19.83 -7.75
CA ARG A 13 -5.27 -19.71 -9.00
C ARG A 13 -4.40 -19.80 -10.26
N ASN A 14 -3.14 -19.36 -10.18
CA ASN A 14 -2.24 -19.38 -11.31
C ASN A 14 -1.65 -20.78 -11.53
N GLU A 15 -2.09 -21.43 -12.61
CA GLU A 15 -1.68 -22.80 -12.94
C GLU A 15 -0.17 -22.98 -13.13
N LYS A 16 0.49 -22.00 -13.75
CA LYS A 16 1.96 -22.05 -13.95
C LYS A 16 2.68 -21.98 -12.61
N ALA A 17 2.25 -21.10 -11.72
CA ALA A 17 2.81 -20.97 -10.37
C ALA A 17 2.58 -22.24 -9.53
N ARG A 18 1.37 -22.82 -9.62
CA ARG A 18 1.02 -24.08 -8.97
C ARG A 18 1.93 -25.22 -9.42
N ARG A 19 2.06 -25.41 -10.75
CA ARG A 19 2.94 -26.44 -11.33
C ARG A 19 4.41 -26.22 -10.93
N TYR A 20 4.89 -24.98 -10.95
CA TYR A 20 6.24 -24.64 -10.54
C TYR A 20 6.51 -25.02 -9.08
N LEU A 21 5.62 -24.65 -8.16
CA LEU A 21 5.76 -24.95 -6.73
C LEU A 21 5.65 -26.45 -6.43
N SER A 22 4.77 -27.17 -7.13
CA SER A 22 4.63 -28.63 -6.99
C SER A 22 5.88 -29.39 -7.42
N ASN A 23 6.60 -28.88 -8.43
CA ASN A 23 7.80 -29.54 -8.98
C ASN A 23 9.11 -29.09 -8.30
N MET A 24 9.06 -28.08 -7.43
CA MET A 24 10.25 -27.59 -6.75
C MET A 24 10.75 -28.62 -5.71
N ARG A 25 12.08 -28.73 -5.56
CA ARG A 25 12.69 -29.53 -4.49
C ARG A 25 12.17 -29.06 -3.13
N ARG A 26 11.62 -29.99 -2.35
CA ARG A 26 11.11 -29.70 -1.00
C ARG A 26 12.23 -29.20 -0.10
N LYS A 27 11.96 -28.12 0.63
CA LYS A 27 12.83 -27.53 1.65
C LYS A 27 12.06 -27.44 2.95
N LYS A 28 12.65 -27.92 4.04
CA LYS A 28 12.09 -27.71 5.38
C LYS A 28 12.22 -26.22 5.76
N PRO A 29 11.26 -25.66 6.50
CA PRO A 29 11.44 -24.34 7.09
C PRO A 29 12.64 -24.37 8.05
N ILE A 30 13.45 -23.31 8.00
CA ILE A 30 14.52 -23.08 8.96
C ILE A 30 13.93 -22.23 10.09
N PRO A 31 13.99 -22.69 11.36
CA PRO A 31 13.52 -21.89 12.50
C PRO A 31 14.25 -20.55 12.58
N PHE A 32 13.53 -19.47 12.89
CA PHE A 32 14.20 -18.16 12.96
C PHE A 32 15.16 -18.04 14.14
N THR A 33 14.97 -18.82 15.20
CA THR A 33 15.93 -18.96 16.30
C THR A 33 17.32 -19.40 15.83
N GLN A 34 17.40 -20.22 14.78
CA GLN A 34 18.69 -20.63 14.21
C GLN A 34 19.36 -19.50 13.43
N LYS A 35 18.56 -18.68 12.74
CA LYS A 35 19.07 -17.57 11.91
C LYS A 35 19.39 -16.32 12.74
N PHE A 36 18.66 -16.11 13.82
CA PHE A 36 18.75 -14.97 14.72
C PHE A 36 18.86 -15.46 16.18
N PRO A 37 19.99 -16.05 16.57
CA PRO A 37 20.14 -16.72 17.87
C PRO A 37 20.02 -15.79 19.08
N ASN A 38 20.27 -14.49 18.88
CA ASN A 38 20.27 -13.49 19.95
C ASN A 38 19.03 -12.59 19.93
N ALA A 39 18.03 -12.90 19.10
CA ALA A 39 16.81 -12.11 19.01
C ALA A 39 15.81 -12.51 20.11
N ASP A 40 14.98 -11.54 20.51
CA ASP A 40 13.89 -11.77 21.47
C ASP A 40 12.93 -12.86 20.94
N PRO A 41 12.62 -13.92 21.72
CA PRO A 41 11.67 -14.95 21.33
C PRO A 41 10.29 -14.42 20.92
N LEU A 42 9.80 -13.35 21.54
CA LEU A 42 8.53 -12.71 21.19
C LEU A 42 8.61 -12.02 19.81
N ALA A 43 9.73 -11.40 19.49
CA ALA A 43 9.98 -10.82 18.16
C ALA A 43 9.97 -11.91 17.10
N LEU A 44 10.66 -13.02 17.37
CA LEU A 44 10.72 -14.16 16.46
C LEU A 44 9.36 -14.80 16.24
N GLY A 45 8.56 -14.99 17.30
CA GLY A 45 7.20 -15.52 17.20
C GLY A 45 6.28 -14.64 16.35
N LEU A 46 6.36 -13.31 16.53
CA LEU A 46 5.61 -12.36 15.69
C LEU A 46 6.07 -12.43 14.22
N LEU A 47 7.40 -12.47 13.99
CA LEU A 47 7.98 -12.55 12.66
C LEU A 47 7.59 -13.83 11.92
N GLU A 48 7.52 -14.97 12.60
CA GLU A 48 7.05 -16.24 12.03
C GLU A 48 5.61 -16.15 11.52
N ARG A 49 4.72 -15.48 12.27
CA ARG A 49 3.33 -15.25 11.87
C ARG A 49 3.21 -14.28 10.69
N MET A 50 3.96 -13.17 10.71
CA MET A 50 3.95 -12.18 9.62
C MET A 50 4.44 -12.76 8.30
N LEU A 51 5.41 -13.67 8.36
CA LEU A 51 6.00 -14.32 7.18
C LEU A 51 5.30 -15.63 6.82
N ALA A 52 4.02 -15.80 7.13
CA ALA A 52 3.24 -16.96 6.68
C ALA A 52 3.04 -16.94 5.16
N PHE A 53 3.00 -18.15 4.55
CA PHE A 53 2.83 -18.29 3.11
C PHE A 53 1.46 -17.81 2.66
N GLU A 54 0.40 -18.34 3.27
CA GLU A 54 -0.97 -17.95 2.99
C GLU A 54 -1.26 -16.57 3.57
N PRO A 55 -1.82 -15.62 2.79
CA PRO A 55 -2.11 -14.28 3.28
C PRO A 55 -3.06 -14.24 4.49
N LYS A 56 -4.04 -15.15 4.52
CA LYS A 56 -5.02 -15.27 5.61
C LYS A 56 -4.44 -15.72 6.96
N ASP A 57 -3.25 -16.32 6.94
CA ASP A 57 -2.58 -16.80 8.15
C ASP A 57 -1.68 -15.71 8.76
N ARG A 58 -1.50 -14.59 8.05
CA ARG A 58 -0.76 -13.42 8.54
C ARG A 58 -1.68 -12.58 9.43
N PRO A 59 -1.16 -12.03 10.54
CA PRO A 59 -1.93 -11.12 11.37
C PRO A 59 -2.24 -9.82 10.62
N SER A 60 -3.36 -9.18 10.99
CA SER A 60 -3.60 -7.79 10.61
C SER A 60 -2.56 -6.86 11.25
N ALA A 61 -2.46 -5.62 10.76
CA ALA A 61 -1.59 -4.62 11.38
C ALA A 61 -1.99 -4.36 12.85
N GLU A 62 -3.30 -4.30 13.13
CA GLU A 62 -3.85 -4.14 14.49
C GLU A 62 -3.49 -5.32 15.39
N GLU A 63 -3.68 -6.55 14.93
CA GLU A 63 -3.33 -7.76 15.67
C GLU A 63 -1.82 -7.85 15.94
N ALA A 64 -1.01 -7.38 15.01
CA ALA A 64 0.43 -7.33 15.16
C ALA A 64 0.86 -6.28 16.19
N LEU A 65 0.27 -5.08 16.19
CA LEU A 65 0.55 -4.02 17.16
C LEU A 65 0.11 -4.40 18.58
N ALA A 66 -0.99 -5.16 18.71
CA ALA A 66 -1.44 -5.71 19.99
C ALA A 66 -0.57 -6.86 20.54
N HIS A 67 0.44 -7.32 19.80
CA HIS A 67 1.28 -8.45 20.20
C HIS A 67 2.12 -8.13 21.45
N PRO A 68 2.37 -9.09 22.37
CA PRO A 68 3.15 -8.86 23.60
C PRO A 68 4.54 -8.27 23.38
N TYR A 69 5.13 -8.52 22.21
CA TYR A 69 6.41 -7.92 21.80
C TYR A 69 6.40 -6.38 21.87
N PHE A 70 5.27 -5.75 21.53
CA PHE A 70 5.13 -4.29 21.53
C PHE A 70 4.51 -3.73 22.81
N LYS A 71 4.26 -4.55 23.84
CA LYS A 71 3.54 -4.14 25.06
C LYS A 71 4.08 -2.85 25.72
N ASN A 72 5.39 -2.62 25.62
CA ASN A 72 6.05 -1.47 26.26
C ASN A 72 6.16 -0.23 25.36
N ILE A 73 5.74 -0.31 24.10
CA ILE A 73 5.83 0.80 23.14
C ILE A 73 4.50 1.12 22.46
N ALA A 74 3.60 0.14 22.34
CA ALA A 74 2.30 0.31 21.72
C ALA A 74 1.44 1.26 22.56
N ASN A 75 0.80 2.21 21.90
CA ASN A 75 -0.13 3.13 22.54
C ASN A 75 -1.38 3.29 21.67
N VAL A 76 -2.47 2.65 22.11
CA VAL A 76 -3.76 2.65 21.40
C VAL A 76 -4.27 4.06 21.13
N ASP A 77 -4.07 5.00 22.06
CA ASP A 77 -4.52 6.40 21.89
C ASP A 77 -3.75 7.14 20.79
N ARG A 78 -2.53 6.67 20.46
CA ARG A 78 -1.67 7.21 19.39
C ARG A 78 -1.74 6.38 18.10
N GLU A 79 -2.46 5.27 18.10
CA GLU A 79 -2.57 4.32 17.00
C GLU A 79 -4.05 4.11 16.60
N PRO A 80 -4.80 5.18 16.26
CA PRO A 80 -6.20 5.03 15.88
C PRO A 80 -6.32 4.27 14.55
N SER A 81 -7.25 3.32 14.49
CA SER A 81 -7.61 2.66 13.24
C SER A 81 -8.23 3.68 12.28
N ALA A 82 -7.73 3.71 11.04
CA ALA A 82 -8.38 4.44 9.97
C ALA A 82 -9.68 3.74 9.56
N GLN A 83 -10.66 4.52 9.10
CA GLN A 83 -11.85 3.95 8.48
C GLN A 83 -11.45 3.19 7.20
N ALA A 84 -12.11 2.07 6.94
CA ALA A 84 -11.89 1.33 5.72
C ALA A 84 -12.23 2.20 4.52
N VAL A 85 -11.23 2.50 3.70
CA VAL A 85 -11.39 3.21 2.42
C VAL A 85 -12.36 2.43 1.55
N THR A 86 -13.40 3.12 1.06
CA THR A 86 -14.44 2.45 0.28
C THR A 86 -13.92 2.05 -1.10
N LYS A 87 -14.51 1.02 -1.72
CA LYS A 87 -14.18 0.68 -3.12
C LYS A 87 -14.48 1.82 -4.10
N LEU A 88 -15.39 2.72 -3.73
CA LEU A 88 -15.77 3.88 -4.53
C LEU A 88 -14.62 4.90 -4.59
N GLU A 89 -13.91 5.10 -3.48
CA GLU A 89 -12.72 5.95 -3.43
C GLU A 89 -11.61 5.47 -4.36
N PHE A 90 -11.53 4.17 -4.65
CA PHE A 90 -10.58 3.59 -5.62
C PHE A 90 -11.14 3.42 -7.04
N GLU A 91 -12.35 3.91 -7.34
CA GLU A 91 -12.96 3.69 -8.66
C GLU A 91 -12.13 4.36 -9.79
N PHE A 92 -11.43 5.45 -9.49
CA PHE A 92 -10.59 6.15 -10.45
C PHE A 92 -9.50 5.25 -11.06
N GLU A 93 -8.96 4.27 -10.33
CA GLU A 93 -7.94 3.34 -10.84
C GLU A 93 -8.47 2.39 -11.92
N ARG A 94 -9.78 2.14 -11.93
CA ARG A 94 -10.41 1.22 -12.89
C ARG A 94 -10.77 1.90 -14.20
N ARG A 95 -10.71 3.25 -14.25
CA ARG A 95 -11.03 4.04 -15.43
C ARG A 95 -9.86 4.01 -16.40
N ARG A 96 -10.14 3.85 -17.69
CA ARG A 96 -9.14 4.09 -18.73
C ARG A 96 -9.02 5.60 -18.90
N VAL A 97 -7.90 6.16 -18.45
CA VAL A 97 -7.59 7.58 -18.53
C VAL A 97 -6.42 7.80 -19.47
N THR A 98 -6.48 8.85 -20.27
CA THR A 98 -5.37 9.31 -21.09
C THR A 98 -4.39 10.13 -20.25
N LYS A 99 -3.23 10.44 -20.83
CA LYS A 99 -2.25 11.32 -20.19
C LYS A 99 -2.83 12.71 -19.88
N ASP A 100 -3.67 13.23 -20.76
CA ASP A 100 -4.27 14.55 -20.59
C ASP A 100 -5.35 14.53 -19.50
N ASP A 101 -6.14 13.46 -19.40
CA ASP A 101 -7.08 13.27 -18.29
C ASP A 101 -6.35 13.23 -16.94
N ILE A 102 -5.22 12.51 -16.84
CA ILE A 102 -4.41 12.47 -15.60
C ILE A 102 -3.89 13.87 -15.24
N ARG A 103 -3.42 14.64 -16.21
CA ARG A 103 -2.95 16.02 -15.97
C ARG A 103 -4.07 16.89 -15.43
N GLU A 104 -5.27 16.76 -15.99
CA GLU A 104 -6.44 17.49 -15.53
C GLU A 104 -6.85 17.07 -14.12
N LEU A 105 -6.89 15.77 -13.82
CA LEU A 105 -7.21 15.25 -12.49
C LEU A 105 -6.23 15.77 -11.43
N ILE A 106 -4.93 15.72 -11.71
CA ILE A 106 -3.89 16.27 -10.82
C ILE A 106 -4.09 17.79 -10.64
N TYR A 107 -4.39 18.52 -11.71
CA TYR A 107 -4.60 19.96 -11.62
C TYR A 107 -5.84 20.31 -10.78
N ARG A 108 -6.94 19.57 -10.94
CA ARG A 108 -8.15 19.72 -10.13
C ARG A 108 -7.85 19.48 -8.65
N GLU A 109 -7.12 18.43 -8.32
CA GLU A 109 -6.66 18.17 -6.94
C GLU A 109 -5.87 19.37 -6.39
N ILE A 110 -4.93 19.92 -7.16
CA ILE A 110 -4.17 21.11 -6.75
C ILE A 110 -5.09 22.30 -6.46
N LEU A 111 -6.11 22.55 -7.30
CA LEU A 111 -7.03 23.66 -7.11
C LEU A 111 -7.82 23.55 -5.80
N GLU A 112 -8.19 22.33 -5.36
CA GLU A 112 -8.90 22.12 -4.09
C GLU A 112 -8.11 22.66 -2.89
N TYR A 113 -6.78 22.57 -2.91
CA TYR A 113 -5.91 23.11 -1.86
C TYR A 113 -5.46 24.56 -2.08
N HIS A 114 -5.83 25.21 -3.20
CA HIS A 114 -5.41 26.58 -3.55
C HIS A 114 -6.61 27.49 -3.88
N PRO A 115 -7.31 28.03 -2.86
CA PRO A 115 -8.57 28.77 -3.04
C PRO A 115 -8.51 29.97 -4.00
N LYS A 116 -7.37 30.67 -4.06
CA LYS A 116 -7.16 31.80 -4.99
C LYS A 116 -7.11 31.34 -6.45
N MET A 117 -6.35 30.27 -6.71
CA MET A 117 -6.21 29.69 -8.04
C MET A 117 -7.52 29.05 -8.50
N LEU A 118 -8.26 28.43 -7.58
CA LEU A 118 -9.60 27.90 -7.84
C LEU A 118 -10.58 29.01 -8.23
N LYS A 119 -10.54 30.14 -7.53
CA LYS A 119 -11.38 31.31 -7.86
C LYS A 119 -11.08 31.85 -9.26
N GLU A 120 -9.80 32.03 -9.60
CA GLU A 120 -9.37 32.45 -10.94
C GLU A 120 -9.77 31.44 -12.02
N PHE A 121 -9.70 30.14 -11.72
CA PHE A 121 -10.11 29.07 -12.62
C PHE A 121 -11.61 29.09 -12.92
N ILE A 122 -12.45 29.33 -11.90
CA ILE A 122 -13.92 29.43 -12.04
C ILE A 122 -14.31 30.73 -12.76
N GLU A 123 -13.61 31.83 -12.49
CA GLU A 123 -13.89 33.14 -13.09
C GLU A 123 -13.41 33.23 -14.55
N GLY A 124 -12.40 32.44 -14.95
CA GLY A 124 -11.78 32.45 -16.27
C GLY A 124 -12.46 31.62 -17.37
N THR A 125 -13.62 31.00 -17.13
CA THR A 125 -14.31 30.13 -18.11
C THR A 125 -15.03 30.84 -19.25
N GLU A 126 -15.02 32.18 -19.30
CA GLU A 126 -15.54 32.97 -20.43
C GLU A 126 -14.43 33.21 -21.47
N SER A 127 -14.36 32.32 -22.47
CA SER A 127 -13.64 32.49 -23.75
C SER A 127 -12.16 32.07 -23.88
N SER A 128 -11.97 31.10 -24.79
CA SER A 128 -10.79 30.80 -25.62
C SER A 128 -9.56 30.12 -25.00
N GLY A 129 -9.40 28.84 -25.34
CA GLY A 129 -8.11 28.14 -25.42
C GLY A 129 -7.52 27.77 -24.07
N PHE A 130 -7.81 26.55 -23.62
CA PHE A 130 -7.23 25.94 -22.43
C PHE A 130 -5.69 25.86 -22.57
N MET A 131 -5.00 26.94 -22.21
CA MET A 131 -3.54 27.02 -22.24
C MET A 131 -3.05 26.71 -20.84
N TYR A 132 -2.57 25.49 -20.65
CA TYR A 132 -1.81 25.12 -19.46
C TYR A 132 -0.77 26.22 -19.17
N PRO A 133 -0.76 26.83 -17.97
CA PRO A 133 0.36 27.66 -17.60
C PRO A 133 1.61 26.79 -17.73
N ARG A 134 2.58 27.17 -18.56
CA ARG A 134 3.84 26.42 -18.73
C ARG A 134 4.66 26.32 -17.43
N CYS A 135 4.12 26.84 -16.33
CA CYS A 135 4.64 26.88 -14.96
C CYS A 135 4.24 25.67 -14.09
N VAL A 136 3.41 24.73 -14.57
CA VAL A 136 3.13 23.47 -13.85
C VAL A 136 4.40 22.72 -13.40
N PRO A 137 5.53 22.72 -14.15
CA PRO A 137 6.78 22.14 -13.66
C PRO A 137 7.34 22.83 -12.41
N MET A 138 7.16 24.15 -12.27
CA MET A 138 7.67 24.92 -11.12
C MET A 138 6.81 24.71 -9.88
N LEU A 139 5.49 24.57 -10.04
CA LEU A 139 4.56 24.30 -8.92
C LEU A 139 4.69 22.87 -8.40
N LEU A 140 4.91 21.87 -9.28
CA LEU A 140 5.24 20.50 -8.86
C LEU A 140 6.54 20.44 -8.05
N PHE A 141 7.56 21.24 -8.41
CA PHE A 141 8.81 21.34 -7.65
C PHE A 141 8.63 21.96 -6.25
N SER A 142 7.67 22.88 -6.09
CA SER A 142 7.36 23.47 -4.79
C SER A 142 6.51 22.55 -3.91
N LEU A 143 5.60 21.76 -4.49
CA LEU A 143 4.77 20.80 -3.76
C LEU A 143 5.53 19.54 -3.33
N PHE A 144 6.51 19.08 -4.11
CA PHE A 144 7.39 17.97 -3.72
C PHE A 144 8.40 18.34 -2.61
N ASN A 145 8.54 19.63 -2.27
CA ASN A 145 9.37 20.09 -1.14
C ASN A 145 8.56 20.32 0.15
N ILE A 146 7.26 20.01 0.13
CA ILE A 146 6.36 20.14 1.29
C ILE A 146 5.99 18.75 1.87
N PHE A 147 6.47 17.66 1.25
CA PHE A 147 6.46 16.30 1.81
C PHE A 147 7.89 15.83 2.13
#